data_AF-A0A847XL91-F1
#
_entry.id   AF-A0A847XL91-F1
#
_cell.length_a   1.000
_cell.length_b   1.000
_cell.length_c   1.000
_cell.angle_alpha   90.00
_cell.angle_beta   90.00
_cell.angle_gamma   90.00
#
_symmetry.space_group_name_H-M   'P 1'
#
loop_
_entity.id
_entity.type
_entity.pdbx_description
1 polymer ?
#
loop_
_entity_poly.entity_id
_entity_poly.type
_entity_poly.pdbx_seq_one_letter_code
_entity_poly.pdbx_strand_id
1 'polypeptide(L)'
;MEKYFVCTIWSFLNYSSLPELMQGAGIAVLTLLISFAIGIFIHHLGDGERKGNFLDLHVALDHVWLFKPSLFILLVVVVSPFFMGIHNTEIKAIIFLVWAVALFVLFWTLLRLYVWVKGDKDDFRLSYFTKPFLPLSPQDKIVSWGNFWSTDWNKNKRFVEKDFFIAFSAQIDSILQSDDKEEWDILPKLLENFSSNIQNRNKIFILVFPEFFPKILEWHFIFWKKQFSKFAKDKEDGNETAVDIKTFEADHIIDQIIRYVTKEALTGITGNSFSYFKHLEDHIDKHATEQIVGSQHTYVYIEHLPIYNDILDQSPKSQEAYDIWGHYFPAKWKVTISNLKDHIVSRVWLNRFLEWSRSRIWSGGKEWDKDLDEVAKELFPSVDPIIWAKILAFVMRPWSDSRMKAIVESDQNFGYVGRVFTGWGDGVETDFVRQNEEQLKEAINLALFIFGGVFSVTNLDQWQAELNNLTYPKDSDENRKTEHWKEILRALRERSKAQKDEAQKTKDGNESENKKEEKEL
;
A
#
# COMPACT_ATOMS: atom_id res chain seq x y z
N MET A 1 -4.13 13.69 71.06
CA MET A 1 -4.21 14.20 69.68
C MET A 1 -5.60 13.90 69.10
N GLU A 2 -5.98 12.64 68.98
CA GLU A 2 -7.27 12.15 68.46
C GLU A 2 -8.53 12.89 68.97
N LYS A 3 -8.73 13.03 70.30
CA LYS A 3 -9.88 13.76 70.86
C LYS A 3 -10.01 15.21 70.35
N TYR A 4 -8.89 15.93 70.20
CA TYR A 4 -8.91 17.29 69.67
C TYR A 4 -9.31 17.31 68.20
N PHE A 5 -8.77 16.40 67.39
CA PHE A 5 -9.11 16.28 65.97
C PHE A 5 -10.61 15.98 65.75
N VAL A 6 -11.18 15.04 66.52
CA VAL A 6 -12.62 14.72 66.48
C VAL A 6 -13.47 15.93 66.89
N CYS A 7 -13.10 16.64 67.96
CA CYS A 7 -13.80 17.87 68.37
C CYS A 7 -13.70 18.99 67.29
N THR A 8 -12.56 19.15 66.62
CA THR A 8 -12.40 20.13 65.53
C THR A 8 -13.27 19.78 64.32
N ILE A 9 -13.29 18.52 63.88
CA ILE A 9 -14.16 18.07 62.78
C ILE A 9 -15.64 18.24 63.15
N TRP A 10 -16.02 17.85 64.37
CA TRP A 10 -17.39 18.00 64.85
C TRP A 10 -17.83 19.47 64.90
N SER A 11 -16.95 20.37 65.35
CA SER A 11 -17.20 21.82 65.36
C SER A 11 -17.30 22.40 63.95
N PHE A 12 -16.51 21.89 63.00
CA PHE A 12 -16.55 22.32 61.60
C PHE A 12 -17.83 21.86 60.89
N LEU A 13 -18.21 20.58 61.01
CA LEU A 13 -19.43 20.03 60.39
C LEU A 13 -20.74 20.59 60.97
N ASN A 14 -20.68 21.21 62.14
CA ASN A 14 -21.81 21.91 62.77
C ASN A 14 -21.70 23.44 62.70
N TYR A 15 -20.73 23.98 61.95
CA TYR A 15 -20.67 25.41 61.67
C TYR A 15 -21.87 25.81 60.80
N SER A 16 -22.68 26.77 61.29
CA SER A 16 -23.95 27.15 60.68
C SER A 16 -23.83 27.58 59.21
N SER A 17 -22.74 28.26 58.86
CA SER A 17 -22.47 28.78 57.51
C SER A 17 -21.66 27.83 56.63
N LEU A 18 -21.40 26.59 57.06
CA LEU A 18 -20.76 25.59 56.20
C LEU A 18 -21.54 25.32 54.89
N PRO A 19 -22.88 25.19 54.88
CA PRO A 19 -23.64 24.99 53.64
C PRO A 19 -23.50 26.17 52.67
N GLU A 20 -23.48 27.40 53.20
CA GLU A 20 -23.32 28.64 52.45
C GLU A 20 -21.92 28.73 51.80
N LEU A 21 -20.88 28.35 52.54
CA LEU A 21 -19.52 28.23 52.02
C LEU A 21 -19.41 27.14 50.93
N MET A 22 -20.06 25.99 51.13
CA MET A 22 -20.08 24.91 50.13
C MET A 22 -20.79 25.35 48.84
N GLN A 23 -21.91 26.08 48.96
CA GLN A 23 -22.60 26.68 47.81
C GLN A 23 -21.72 27.73 47.11
N GLY A 24 -21.09 28.64 47.87
CA GLY A 24 -20.22 29.67 47.31
C GLY A 24 -19.04 29.11 46.51
N ALA A 25 -18.38 28.07 47.04
CA ALA A 25 -17.31 27.37 46.32
C ALA A 25 -17.81 26.63 45.06
N GLY A 26 -18.98 25.97 45.15
CA GLY A 26 -19.63 25.34 43.99
C GLY A 26 -19.99 26.34 42.89
N ILE A 27 -20.54 27.50 43.26
CA ILE A 27 -20.87 28.60 42.34
C ILE A 27 -19.61 29.14 41.68
N ALA A 28 -18.52 29.38 42.43
CA ALA A 28 -17.26 29.88 41.86
C ALA A 28 -16.67 28.94 40.81
N VAL A 29 -16.66 27.63 41.07
CA VAL A 29 -16.21 26.61 40.10
C VAL A 29 -17.15 26.56 38.89
N LEU A 30 -18.47 26.65 39.11
CA LEU A 30 -19.46 26.71 38.03
C LEU A 30 -19.28 27.94 37.13
N THR A 31 -19.01 29.12 37.70
CA THR A 31 -18.73 30.35 36.92
C THR A 31 -17.54 30.14 35.99
N LEU A 32 -16.44 29.57 36.49
CA LEU A 32 -15.26 29.27 35.67
C LEU A 32 -15.58 28.24 34.57
N LEU A 33 -16.29 27.16 34.89
CA LEU A 33 -16.71 26.15 33.91
C LEU A 33 -17.60 26.75 32.82
N ILE A 34 -18.54 27.64 33.16
CA ILE A 34 -19.37 28.36 32.18
C ILE A 34 -18.51 29.28 31.30
N SER A 35 -17.54 29.99 31.86
CA SER A 35 -16.61 30.81 31.06
C SER A 35 -15.79 29.98 30.08
N PHE A 36 -15.28 28.80 30.49
CA PHE A 36 -14.61 27.87 29.58
C PHE A 36 -15.57 27.29 28.53
N ALA A 37 -16.81 26.95 28.91
CA ALA A 37 -17.84 26.47 27.99
C ALA A 37 -18.09 27.47 26.86
N ILE A 38 -18.38 28.72 27.24
CA ILE A 38 -18.64 29.82 26.31
C ILE A 38 -17.40 30.08 25.44
N GLY A 39 -16.20 30.09 26.03
CA GLY A 39 -14.95 30.23 25.28
C GLY A 39 -14.75 29.14 24.21
N ILE A 40 -14.98 27.87 24.57
CA ILE A 40 -14.88 26.73 23.64
C ILE A 40 -15.95 26.83 22.55
N PHE A 41 -17.22 27.05 22.91
CA PHE A 41 -18.30 27.14 21.92
C PHE A 41 -18.14 28.34 20.98
N ILE A 42 -17.77 29.53 21.48
CA ILE A 42 -17.49 30.68 20.62
C ILE A 42 -16.30 30.39 19.69
N HIS A 43 -15.22 29.78 20.19
CA HIS A 43 -14.03 29.48 19.38
C HIS A 43 -14.31 28.49 18.23
N HIS A 44 -15.21 27.52 18.43
CA HIS A 44 -15.49 26.47 17.42
C HIS A 44 -16.74 26.75 16.58
N LEU A 45 -17.66 27.61 17.04
CA LEU A 45 -18.91 27.95 16.30
C LEU A 45 -18.90 29.36 15.69
N GLY A 46 -18.08 30.29 16.21
CA GLY A 46 -18.09 31.71 15.84
C GLY A 46 -17.28 32.06 14.59
N ASP A 47 -16.13 31.43 14.37
CA ASP A 47 -15.25 31.73 13.23
C ASP A 47 -15.73 31.02 11.96
N GLY A 48 -16.25 31.80 11.00
CA GLY A 48 -16.72 31.29 9.70
C GLY A 48 -15.68 30.49 8.91
N GLU A 49 -14.39 30.79 9.10
CA GLU A 49 -13.25 30.11 8.47
C GLU A 49 -12.76 28.87 9.24
N ARG A 50 -13.14 28.70 10.53
CA ARG A 50 -12.71 27.57 11.38
C ARG A 50 -13.77 26.50 11.60
N LYS A 51 -14.91 26.59 10.90
CA LYS A 51 -16.08 25.68 10.97
C LYS A 51 -15.83 24.18 10.68
N GLY A 52 -14.58 23.75 10.50
CA GLY A 52 -14.21 22.37 10.17
C GLY A 52 -13.61 21.54 11.30
N ASN A 53 -13.00 22.13 12.35
CA ASN A 53 -12.28 21.32 13.34
C ASN A 53 -13.17 20.82 14.49
N PHE A 54 -14.11 19.92 14.16
CA PHE A 54 -14.92 19.25 15.19
C PHE A 54 -14.10 18.30 16.08
N LEU A 55 -12.94 17.82 15.61
CA LEU A 55 -12.03 17.00 16.44
C LEU A 55 -11.62 17.75 17.71
N ASP A 56 -11.21 19.02 17.62
CA ASP A 56 -10.85 19.81 18.80
C ASP A 56 -12.04 19.98 19.76
N LEU A 57 -13.26 20.13 19.24
CA LEU A 57 -14.47 20.23 20.05
C LEU A 57 -14.80 18.92 20.77
N HIS A 58 -14.73 17.79 20.06
CA HIS A 58 -14.93 16.45 20.63
C HIS A 58 -13.87 16.11 21.67
N VAL A 59 -12.58 16.35 21.38
CA VAL A 59 -11.48 16.20 22.34
C VAL A 59 -11.71 17.08 23.57
N ALA A 60 -12.12 18.34 23.39
CA ALA A 60 -12.39 19.25 24.49
C ALA A 60 -13.55 18.78 25.38
N LEU A 61 -14.68 18.38 24.80
CA LEU A 61 -15.89 17.97 25.55
C LEU A 61 -15.74 16.57 26.16
N ASP A 62 -15.39 15.58 25.35
CA ASP A 62 -15.42 14.17 25.75
C ASP A 62 -14.11 13.71 26.40
N HIS A 63 -12.95 14.25 26.00
CA HIS A 63 -11.68 13.86 26.62
C HIS A 63 -11.21 14.80 27.74
N VAL A 64 -11.13 16.10 27.49
CA VAL A 64 -10.49 17.07 28.39
C VAL A 64 -11.43 17.47 29.53
N TRP A 65 -12.65 17.89 29.18
CA TRP A 65 -13.67 18.27 30.15
C TRP A 65 -14.27 17.03 30.84
N LEU A 66 -14.54 15.96 30.08
CA LEU A 66 -15.43 14.87 30.52
C LEU A 66 -16.82 15.46 30.83
N PHE A 67 -17.45 16.09 29.83
CA PHE A 67 -18.65 16.91 30.00
C PHE A 67 -19.80 16.15 30.67
N LYS A 68 -20.12 14.93 30.21
CA LYS A 68 -21.20 14.09 30.77
C LYS A 68 -20.96 13.76 32.27
N PRO A 69 -19.81 13.19 32.69
CA PRO A 69 -19.48 13.07 34.12
C PRO A 69 -19.51 14.40 34.89
N SER A 70 -18.98 15.48 34.29
CA SER A 70 -18.89 16.78 34.95
C SER A 70 -20.26 17.37 35.28
N LEU A 71 -21.29 17.15 34.45
CA LEU A 71 -22.67 17.54 34.75
C LEU A 71 -23.24 16.80 35.99
N PHE A 72 -22.98 15.50 36.11
CA PHE A 72 -23.40 14.73 37.28
C PHE A 72 -22.66 15.16 38.55
N ILE A 73 -21.35 15.36 38.45
CA ILE A 73 -20.52 15.84 39.57
C ILE A 73 -20.93 17.25 40.00
N LEU A 74 -21.27 18.13 39.05
CA LEU A 74 -21.83 19.45 39.32
C LEU A 74 -23.17 19.35 40.06
N LEU A 75 -24.06 18.45 39.66
CA LEU A 75 -25.32 18.21 40.38
C LEU A 75 -25.06 17.78 41.83
N VAL A 76 -24.08 16.90 42.08
CA VAL A 76 -23.66 16.54 43.44
C VAL A 76 -23.14 17.76 44.21
N VAL A 77 -22.25 18.57 43.62
CA VAL A 77 -21.72 19.78 44.26
C VAL A 77 -22.81 20.80 44.63
N VAL A 78 -23.83 20.96 43.78
CA VAL A 78 -24.96 21.88 44.00
C VAL A 78 -25.96 21.34 45.01
N VAL A 79 -26.24 20.02 45.00
CA VAL A 79 -27.29 19.41 45.83
C VAL A 79 -26.81 19.05 47.23
N SER A 80 -25.56 18.60 47.42
CA SER A 80 -25.03 18.19 48.73
C SER A 80 -25.20 19.22 49.86
N PRO A 81 -25.02 20.55 49.65
CA PRO A 81 -25.22 21.54 50.71
C PRO A 81 -26.63 21.54 51.31
N PHE A 82 -27.67 21.21 50.53
CA PHE A 82 -29.06 21.17 51.02
C PHE A 82 -29.28 20.05 52.04
N PHE A 83 -28.50 18.97 51.99
CA PHE A 83 -28.58 17.85 52.92
C PHE A 83 -27.79 18.07 54.22
N MET A 84 -27.01 19.15 54.34
CA MET A 84 -26.24 19.45 55.57
C MET A 84 -27.12 19.85 56.77
N GLY A 85 -28.42 20.05 56.58
CA GLY A 85 -29.39 20.25 57.66
C GLY A 85 -29.72 18.99 58.48
N ILE A 86 -29.30 17.79 58.03
CA ILE A 86 -29.55 16.52 58.73
C ILE A 86 -28.85 16.50 60.10
N HIS A 87 -29.56 16.13 61.17
CA HIS A 87 -29.01 16.15 62.54
C HIS A 87 -27.90 15.13 62.81
N ASN A 88 -27.83 14.02 62.06
CA ASN A 88 -26.78 13.01 62.23
C ASN A 88 -25.42 13.50 61.69
N THR A 89 -24.42 13.64 62.57
CA THR A 89 -23.08 14.15 62.21
C THR A 89 -22.27 13.18 61.33
N GLU A 90 -22.48 11.86 61.43
CA GLU A 90 -21.81 10.88 60.57
C GLU A 90 -22.28 11.03 59.11
N ILE A 91 -23.59 11.23 58.92
CA ILE A 91 -24.18 11.50 57.61
C ILE A 91 -23.67 12.82 57.05
N LYS A 92 -23.57 13.89 57.87
CA LYS A 92 -22.92 15.15 57.45
C LYS A 92 -21.46 14.95 57.00
N ALA A 93 -20.69 14.13 57.71
CA ALA A 93 -19.29 13.86 57.36
C ALA A 93 -19.18 13.17 55.98
N ILE A 94 -20.07 12.20 55.71
CA ILE A 94 -20.14 11.52 54.41
C ILE A 94 -20.55 12.50 53.30
N ILE A 95 -21.59 13.32 53.51
CA ILE A 95 -22.04 14.34 52.54
C ILE A 95 -20.92 15.33 52.23
N PHE A 96 -20.24 15.83 53.26
CA PHE A 96 -19.13 16.77 53.09
C PHE A 96 -17.95 16.14 52.35
N LEU A 97 -17.61 14.88 52.63
CA LEU A 97 -16.55 14.15 51.93
C LEU A 97 -16.89 13.95 50.44
N VAL A 98 -18.12 13.51 50.14
CA VAL A 98 -18.61 13.34 48.76
C VAL A 98 -18.58 14.67 48.01
N TRP A 99 -19.04 15.75 48.64
CA TRP A 99 -18.99 17.10 48.08
C TRP A 99 -17.55 17.58 47.83
N ALA A 100 -16.63 17.35 48.77
CA ALA A 100 -15.23 17.76 48.64
C ALA A 100 -14.50 17.00 47.51
N VAL A 101 -14.75 15.69 47.39
CA VAL A 101 -14.24 14.87 46.26
C VAL A 101 -14.83 15.35 44.94
N ALA A 102 -16.14 15.63 44.89
CA ALA A 102 -16.80 16.14 43.69
C ALA A 102 -16.22 17.51 43.26
N LEU A 103 -16.02 18.43 44.20
CA LEU A 103 -15.40 19.73 43.96
C LEU A 103 -13.96 19.59 43.46
N PHE A 104 -13.17 18.69 44.06
CA PHE A 104 -11.80 18.41 43.63
C PHE A 104 -11.75 17.89 42.18
N VAL A 105 -12.67 17.01 41.78
CA VAL A 105 -12.73 16.53 40.39
C VAL A 105 -13.11 17.65 39.42
N LEU A 106 -14.04 18.55 39.75
CA LEU A 106 -14.33 19.72 38.92
C LEU A 106 -13.14 20.68 38.80
N PHE A 107 -12.39 20.89 39.89
CA PHE A 107 -11.17 21.69 39.87
C PHE A 107 -10.07 21.06 39.01
N TRP A 108 -9.91 19.73 39.08
CA TRP A 108 -9.02 18.97 38.21
C TRP A 108 -9.41 19.09 36.73
N THR A 109 -10.71 19.05 36.42
CA THR A 109 -11.24 19.32 35.08
C THR A 109 -10.88 20.73 34.59
N LEU A 110 -10.99 21.76 35.43
CA LEU A 110 -10.54 23.12 35.08
C LEU A 110 -9.03 23.19 34.77
N LEU A 111 -8.20 22.47 35.54
CA LEU A 111 -6.77 22.39 35.28
C LEU A 111 -6.46 21.70 33.94
N ARG A 112 -7.17 20.61 33.61
CA ARG A 112 -7.03 19.93 32.31
C ARG A 112 -7.44 20.83 31.15
N LEU A 113 -8.54 21.59 31.29
CA LEU A 113 -8.97 22.59 30.31
C LEU A 113 -7.90 23.67 30.10
N TYR A 114 -7.31 24.20 31.17
CA TYR A 114 -6.21 25.16 31.08
C TYR A 114 -4.98 24.59 30.35
N VAL A 115 -4.58 23.36 30.68
CA VAL A 115 -3.44 22.70 30.02
C VAL A 115 -3.73 22.45 28.54
N TRP A 116 -4.95 22.05 28.15
CA TRP A 116 -5.32 21.86 26.75
C TRP A 116 -5.38 23.17 25.94
N VAL A 117 -5.85 24.28 26.54
CA VAL A 117 -5.87 25.60 25.88
C VAL A 117 -4.45 26.15 25.64
N LYS A 118 -3.50 25.83 26.53
CA LYS A 118 -2.13 26.41 26.53
C LYS A 118 -1.04 25.49 25.95
N GLY A 119 -1.20 24.18 26.06
CA GLY A 119 -0.19 23.17 25.73
C GLY A 119 -0.27 22.66 24.29
N ASP A 120 0.50 21.61 23.99
CA ASP A 120 0.32 20.91 22.72
C ASP A 120 -1.02 20.13 22.78
N LYS A 121 -1.87 20.37 21.79
CA LYS A 121 -3.16 19.70 21.65
C LYS A 121 -3.01 18.27 21.15
N ASP A 122 -1.85 17.92 20.59
CA ASP A 122 -1.63 16.67 19.87
C ASP A 122 -1.63 15.47 20.81
N ASP A 123 -1.02 15.61 21.99
CA ASP A 123 -1.09 14.61 23.07
C ASP A 123 -2.54 14.31 23.48
N PHE A 124 -3.39 15.35 23.58
CA PHE A 124 -4.80 15.18 23.94
C PHE A 124 -5.63 14.56 22.82
N ARG A 125 -5.37 14.93 21.56
CA ARG A 125 -6.01 14.37 20.36
C ARG A 125 -5.62 12.89 20.17
N LEU A 126 -4.33 12.57 20.25
CA LEU A 126 -3.82 11.20 20.17
C LEU A 126 -4.35 10.35 21.34
N SER A 127 -4.34 10.92 22.55
CA SER A 127 -4.91 10.28 23.73
C SER A 127 -6.43 10.09 23.66
N TYR A 128 -7.15 10.85 22.85
CA TYR A 128 -8.59 10.68 22.63
C TYR A 128 -8.86 9.47 21.72
N PHE A 129 -8.04 9.27 20.68
CA PHE A 129 -8.14 8.10 19.80
C PHE A 129 -7.66 6.79 20.47
N THR A 130 -6.64 6.85 21.33
CA THR A 130 -6.00 5.64 21.89
C THR A 130 -6.59 5.14 23.23
N LYS A 131 -7.43 5.90 23.92
CA LYS A 131 -7.90 5.53 25.27
C LYS A 131 -9.13 4.62 25.24
N PRO A 132 -9.07 3.39 25.79
CA PRO A 132 -10.19 2.44 25.75
C PRO A 132 -11.37 2.84 26.65
N PHE A 133 -11.18 3.79 27.58
CA PHE A 133 -12.19 4.19 28.57
C PHE A 133 -13.30 5.09 28.01
N LEU A 134 -13.16 5.58 26.77
CA LEU A 134 -14.12 6.44 26.10
C LEU A 134 -14.55 5.77 24.79
N PRO A 135 -15.53 4.85 24.82
CA PRO A 135 -16.03 4.23 23.59
C PRO A 135 -16.69 5.29 22.71
N LEU A 136 -15.97 5.70 21.67
CA LEU A 136 -16.45 6.62 20.64
C LEU A 136 -17.56 5.94 19.84
N SER A 137 -18.65 6.67 19.56
CA SER A 137 -19.67 6.14 18.66
C SER A 137 -19.07 5.92 17.26
N PRO A 138 -19.62 4.99 16.45
CA PRO A 138 -19.13 4.74 15.09
C PRO A 138 -19.07 6.03 14.25
N GLN A 139 -20.04 6.94 14.43
CA GLN A 139 -20.07 8.24 13.75
C GLN A 139 -19.00 9.21 14.28
N ASP A 140 -18.79 9.29 15.61
CA ASP A 140 -17.75 10.15 16.20
C ASP A 140 -16.35 9.69 15.77
N LYS A 141 -16.12 8.37 15.63
CA LYS A 141 -14.88 7.81 15.07
C LYS A 141 -14.64 8.32 13.64
N ILE A 142 -15.64 8.20 12.76
CA ILE A 142 -15.54 8.63 11.36
C ILE A 142 -15.28 10.14 11.27
N VAL A 143 -16.06 10.95 11.99
CA VAL A 143 -15.94 12.42 11.98
C VAL A 143 -14.61 12.88 12.56
N SER A 144 -14.17 12.31 13.68
CA SER A 144 -12.92 12.69 14.34
C SER A 144 -11.70 12.38 13.47
N TRP A 145 -11.63 11.20 12.85
CA TRP A 145 -10.56 10.86 11.91
C TRP A 145 -10.66 11.67 10.61
N GLY A 146 -11.85 11.84 10.04
CA GLY A 146 -12.04 12.66 8.84
C GLY A 146 -11.52 14.09 9.01
N ASN A 147 -11.78 14.71 10.16
CA ASN A 147 -11.25 16.03 10.50
C ASN A 147 -9.73 16.00 10.74
N PHE A 148 -9.19 14.97 11.39
CA PHE A 148 -7.73 14.84 11.53
C PHE A 148 -7.02 14.77 10.17
N TRP A 149 -7.56 13.99 9.24
CA TRP A 149 -6.99 13.78 7.91
C TRP A 149 -7.16 15.00 6.99
N SER A 150 -8.28 15.73 7.08
CA SER A 150 -8.55 16.90 6.25
C SER A 150 -7.84 18.19 6.67
N THR A 151 -7.32 18.27 7.90
CA THR A 151 -6.73 19.54 8.39
C THR A 151 -5.21 19.61 8.15
N ASP A 152 -4.76 20.68 7.50
CA ASP A 152 -3.41 20.86 6.92
C ASP A 152 -2.25 21.12 7.90
N TRP A 153 -2.53 21.48 9.15
CA TRP A 153 -1.55 21.93 10.15
C TRP A 153 -0.46 20.89 10.51
N ASN A 154 -0.65 19.61 10.18
CA ASN A 154 0.33 18.55 10.39
C ASN A 154 1.28 18.28 9.21
N LYS A 155 1.11 18.96 8.06
CA LYS A 155 1.94 18.80 6.86
C LYS A 155 3.45 18.79 7.11
N ASN A 156 3.93 19.50 8.14
CA ASN A 156 5.35 19.57 8.51
C ASN A 156 5.75 18.72 9.74
N LYS A 157 4.80 18.15 10.49
CA LYS A 157 5.06 17.38 11.73
C LYS A 157 5.14 15.86 11.47
N ARG A 158 6.15 15.39 10.73
CA ARG A 158 6.29 13.97 10.33
C ARG A 158 6.20 12.93 11.46
N PHE A 159 6.64 13.26 12.68
CA PHE A 159 6.56 12.35 13.83
C PHE A 159 5.15 12.29 14.43
N VAL A 160 4.41 13.41 14.41
CA VAL A 160 2.99 13.42 14.81
C VAL A 160 2.17 12.62 13.81
N GLU A 161 2.42 12.77 12.50
CA GLU A 161 1.79 11.94 11.46
C GLU A 161 1.99 10.44 11.72
N LYS A 162 3.21 10.02 12.07
CA LYS A 162 3.52 8.64 12.48
C LYS A 162 2.67 8.20 13.67
N ASP A 163 2.66 8.94 14.77
CA ASP A 163 1.99 8.50 16.01
C ASP A 163 0.47 8.41 15.83
N PHE A 164 -0.13 9.34 15.09
CA PHE A 164 -1.55 9.26 14.71
C PHE A 164 -1.83 8.13 13.72
N PHE A 165 -0.94 7.85 12.76
CA PHE A 165 -1.12 6.69 11.89
C PHE A 165 -0.99 5.37 12.65
N ILE A 166 -0.10 5.26 13.65
CA ILE A 166 -0.04 4.08 14.53
C ILE A 166 -1.39 3.89 15.24
N ALA A 167 -1.94 4.94 15.86
CA ALA A 167 -3.26 4.88 16.51
C ALA A 167 -4.41 4.52 15.55
N PHE A 168 -4.44 5.14 14.36
CA PHE A 168 -5.39 4.79 13.30
C PHE A 168 -5.23 3.34 12.88
N SER A 169 -3.98 2.88 12.70
CA SER A 169 -3.71 1.54 12.20
C SER A 169 -4.12 0.45 13.18
N ALA A 170 -3.93 0.68 14.48
CA ALA A 170 -4.42 -0.21 15.54
C ALA A 170 -5.95 -0.28 15.58
N GLN A 171 -6.64 0.82 15.27
CA GLN A 171 -8.10 0.82 15.13
C GLN A 171 -8.54 0.02 13.89
N ILE A 172 -7.89 0.20 12.73
CA ILE A 172 -8.19 -0.58 11.52
C ILE A 172 -7.94 -2.08 11.80
N ASP A 173 -6.81 -2.45 12.41
CA ASP A 173 -6.49 -3.83 12.77
C ASP A 173 -7.54 -4.45 13.70
N SER A 174 -8.03 -3.69 14.69
CA SER A 174 -9.11 -4.13 15.59
C SER A 174 -10.37 -4.49 14.80
N ILE A 175 -10.75 -3.69 13.81
CA ILE A 175 -11.90 -4.00 12.93
C ILE A 175 -11.61 -5.21 12.05
N LEU A 176 -10.40 -5.33 11.48
CA LEU A 176 -10.01 -6.46 10.65
C LEU A 176 -10.08 -7.82 11.39
N GLN A 177 -9.83 -7.80 12.70
CA GLN A 177 -9.92 -8.93 13.63
C GLN A 177 -11.34 -9.15 14.21
N SER A 178 -12.27 -8.21 13.99
CA SER A 178 -13.62 -8.24 14.53
C SER A 178 -14.59 -8.99 13.62
N ASP A 179 -15.55 -9.70 14.24
CA ASP A 179 -16.72 -10.28 13.58
C ASP A 179 -17.95 -9.34 13.62
N ASP A 180 -17.82 -8.14 14.20
CA ASP A 180 -18.93 -7.18 14.36
C ASP A 180 -19.22 -6.40 13.07
N LYS A 181 -20.44 -6.59 12.53
CA LYS A 181 -20.91 -5.93 11.31
C LYS A 181 -20.92 -4.41 11.42
N GLU A 182 -21.22 -3.83 12.59
CA GLU A 182 -21.23 -2.38 12.76
C GLU A 182 -19.83 -1.77 12.64
N GLU A 183 -18.79 -2.53 13.00
CA GLU A 183 -17.40 -2.13 12.81
C GLU A 183 -16.96 -2.23 11.34
N TRP A 184 -17.42 -3.26 10.61
CA TRP A 184 -17.20 -3.38 9.17
C TRP A 184 -17.89 -2.27 8.35
N ASP A 185 -19.06 -1.80 8.78
CA ASP A 185 -19.79 -0.70 8.11
C ASP A 185 -19.10 0.69 8.23
N ILE A 186 -18.18 0.87 9.19
CA ILE A 186 -17.37 2.09 9.30
C ILE A 186 -16.00 2.00 8.63
N LEU A 187 -15.49 0.79 8.36
CA LEU A 187 -14.14 0.58 7.85
C LEU A 187 -13.87 1.28 6.49
N PRO A 188 -14.71 1.13 5.44
CA PRO A 188 -14.51 1.86 4.19
C PRO A 188 -14.48 3.38 4.39
N LYS A 189 -15.38 3.93 5.23
CA LYS A 189 -15.46 5.39 5.49
C LYS A 189 -14.21 5.92 6.19
N LEU A 190 -13.61 5.13 7.09
CA LEU A 190 -12.35 5.49 7.75
C LEU A 190 -11.18 5.51 6.75
N LEU A 191 -11.10 4.51 5.88
CA LEU A 191 -10.07 4.42 4.83
C LEU A 191 -10.28 5.48 3.74
N GLU A 192 -11.50 5.75 3.32
CA GLU A 192 -11.88 6.75 2.31
C GLU A 192 -11.53 8.17 2.79
N ASN A 193 -11.83 8.48 4.06
CA ASN A 193 -11.45 9.74 4.70
C ASN A 193 -9.93 9.94 4.73
N PHE A 194 -9.16 8.88 4.94
CA PHE A 194 -7.70 8.93 4.86
C PHE A 194 -7.22 9.09 3.41
N SER A 195 -7.67 8.21 2.50
CA SER A 195 -7.30 8.18 1.08
C SER A 195 -7.58 9.51 0.37
N SER A 196 -8.78 10.08 0.55
CA SER A 196 -9.17 11.37 -0.05
C SER A 196 -8.26 12.54 0.37
N ASN A 197 -7.57 12.41 1.51
CA ASN A 197 -6.69 13.43 2.06
C ASN A 197 -5.20 13.05 1.99
N ILE A 198 -4.83 11.89 1.43
CA ILE A 198 -3.44 11.38 1.46
C ILE A 198 -2.45 12.35 0.79
N GLN A 199 -2.88 13.01 -0.29
CA GLN A 199 -2.14 14.05 -1.02
C GLN A 199 -1.76 15.28 -0.16
N ASN A 200 -2.50 15.52 0.92
CA ASN A 200 -2.27 16.61 1.86
C ASN A 200 -1.42 16.20 3.07
N ARG A 201 -0.95 14.94 3.16
CA ARG A 201 -0.15 14.49 4.31
C ARG A 201 1.35 14.63 4.06
N ASN A 202 2.13 14.46 5.13
CA ASN A 202 3.58 14.56 5.05
C ASN A 202 4.18 13.43 4.19
N LYS A 203 4.75 13.78 3.02
CA LYS A 203 5.32 12.79 2.08
C LYS A 203 6.52 12.02 2.63
N ILE A 204 7.33 12.62 3.50
CA ILE A 204 8.45 11.93 4.18
C ILE A 204 7.90 10.82 5.08
N PHE A 205 6.81 11.07 5.82
CA PHE A 205 6.13 10.02 6.57
C PHE A 205 5.65 8.89 5.65
N ILE A 206 4.90 9.20 4.59
CA ILE A 206 4.36 8.19 3.66
C ILE A 206 5.45 7.33 3.00
N LEU A 207 6.55 7.94 2.56
CA LEU A 207 7.54 7.29 1.68
C LEU A 207 8.81 6.78 2.39
N VAL A 208 9.06 7.18 3.65
CA VAL A 208 10.31 6.84 4.37
C VAL A 208 10.05 6.03 5.64
N PHE A 209 8.90 6.21 6.30
CA PHE A 209 8.67 5.58 7.60
C PHE A 209 8.17 4.14 7.44
N PRO A 210 8.83 3.15 8.07
CA PRO A 210 8.49 1.73 7.93
C PRO A 210 7.13 1.39 8.53
N GLU A 211 6.55 2.28 9.34
CA GLU A 211 5.20 2.09 9.88
C GLU A 211 4.10 2.28 8.85
N PHE A 212 4.33 2.99 7.73
CA PHE A 212 3.28 3.32 6.77
C PHE A 212 3.09 2.28 5.67
N PHE A 213 3.97 2.27 4.65
CA PHE A 213 3.70 1.48 3.43
C PHE A 213 3.64 -0.05 3.67
N PRO A 214 4.52 -0.67 4.48
CA PRO A 214 4.36 -2.08 4.88
C PRO A 214 3.01 -2.38 5.54
N LYS A 215 2.42 -1.42 6.27
CA LYS A 215 1.13 -1.59 6.94
C LYS A 215 -0.03 -1.60 5.95
N ILE A 216 0.01 -0.71 4.95
CA ILE A 216 -0.96 -0.70 3.84
C ILE A 216 -0.90 -2.04 3.06
N LEU A 217 0.31 -2.54 2.76
CA LEU A 217 0.49 -3.82 2.07
C LEU A 217 -0.01 -5.02 2.90
N GLU A 218 0.14 -5.00 4.22
CA GLU A 218 -0.42 -6.03 5.10
C GLU A 218 -1.96 -5.98 5.16
N TRP A 219 -2.57 -4.80 5.09
CA TRP A 219 -4.04 -4.69 4.97
C TRP A 219 -4.55 -5.25 3.65
N HIS A 220 -3.89 -4.94 2.52
CA HIS A 220 -4.19 -5.57 1.23
C HIS A 220 -4.08 -7.10 1.29
N PHE A 221 -3.05 -7.64 1.95
CA PHE A 221 -2.94 -9.08 2.18
C PHE A 221 -4.12 -9.66 2.97
N ILE A 222 -4.55 -9.00 4.05
CA ILE A 222 -5.69 -9.44 4.86
C ILE A 222 -6.99 -9.40 4.05
N PHE A 223 -7.23 -8.33 3.27
CA PHE A 223 -8.41 -8.21 2.43
C PHE A 223 -8.43 -9.25 1.30
N TRP A 224 -7.34 -9.40 0.55
CA TRP A 224 -7.15 -10.47 -0.44
C TRP A 224 -7.45 -11.84 0.17
N LYS A 225 -6.85 -12.14 1.34
CA LYS A 225 -7.04 -13.44 2.00
C LYS A 225 -8.50 -13.69 2.37
N LYS A 226 -9.24 -12.68 2.84
CA LYS A 226 -10.68 -12.80 3.12
C LYS A 226 -11.50 -13.04 1.85
N GLN A 227 -11.30 -12.24 0.80
CA GLN A 227 -12.04 -12.37 -0.47
C GLN A 227 -11.79 -13.73 -1.14
N PHE A 228 -10.53 -14.09 -1.38
CA PHE A 228 -10.19 -15.30 -2.13
C PHE A 228 -10.42 -16.58 -1.32
N SER A 229 -10.36 -16.53 0.01
CA SER A 229 -10.81 -17.66 0.86
C SER A 229 -12.31 -17.91 0.79
N LYS A 230 -13.11 -16.97 0.29
CA LYS A 230 -14.54 -17.19 -0.01
C LYS A 230 -14.70 -17.79 -1.41
N PHE A 231 -14.05 -17.22 -2.43
CA PHE A 231 -14.11 -17.73 -3.81
C PHE A 231 -13.65 -19.19 -3.90
N ALA A 232 -12.62 -19.58 -3.17
CA ALA A 232 -12.08 -20.94 -3.17
C ALA A 232 -12.95 -22.01 -2.46
N LYS A 233 -14.04 -21.63 -1.78
CA LYS A 233 -14.88 -22.55 -1.00
C LYS A 233 -16.09 -23.12 -1.75
N ASP A 234 -16.26 -22.79 -3.03
CA ASP A 234 -17.36 -23.27 -3.90
C ASP A 234 -18.76 -23.16 -3.29
N LYS A 235 -18.98 -22.22 -2.37
CA LYS A 235 -20.25 -22.15 -1.65
C LYS A 235 -21.34 -21.55 -2.54
N GLU A 236 -22.26 -22.43 -2.97
CA GLU A 236 -23.56 -22.09 -3.56
C GLU A 236 -24.50 -21.29 -2.63
N ASP A 237 -24.08 -20.98 -1.39
CA ASP A 237 -24.71 -19.97 -0.53
C ASP A 237 -24.55 -18.56 -1.15
N GLY A 238 -25.28 -18.29 -2.24
CA GLY A 238 -25.18 -17.11 -3.11
C GLY A 238 -25.61 -15.77 -2.50
N ASN A 239 -25.57 -15.64 -1.18
CA ASN A 239 -25.79 -14.39 -0.47
C ASN A 239 -24.43 -13.79 -0.08
N GLU A 240 -24.02 -12.73 -0.77
CA GLU A 240 -22.99 -11.83 -0.27
C GLU A 240 -23.44 -11.26 1.09
N THR A 241 -22.59 -11.42 2.10
CA THR A 241 -22.81 -10.79 3.39
C THR A 241 -22.45 -9.31 3.29
N ALA A 242 -23.05 -8.47 4.13
CA ALA A 242 -22.66 -7.06 4.21
C ALA A 242 -21.14 -6.88 4.44
N VAL A 243 -20.53 -7.78 5.23
CA VAL A 243 -19.09 -7.81 5.49
C VAL A 243 -18.27 -8.08 4.23
N ASP A 244 -18.75 -8.94 3.30
CA ASP A 244 -18.06 -9.20 2.03
C ASP A 244 -18.05 -7.95 1.14
N ILE A 245 -19.19 -7.26 1.03
CA ILE A 245 -19.33 -6.01 0.27
C ILE A 245 -18.40 -4.94 0.86
N LYS A 246 -18.38 -4.79 2.18
CA LYS A 246 -17.48 -3.85 2.88
C LYS A 246 -16.01 -4.24 2.79
N THR A 247 -15.70 -5.54 2.69
CA THR A 247 -14.34 -6.04 2.41
C THR A 247 -13.87 -5.61 1.02
N PHE A 248 -14.72 -5.71 -0.01
CA PHE A 248 -14.39 -5.27 -1.37
C PHE A 248 -14.27 -3.75 -1.49
N GLU A 249 -15.19 -2.98 -0.86
CA GLU A 249 -15.08 -1.52 -0.77
C GLU A 249 -13.77 -1.07 -0.11
N ALA A 250 -13.41 -1.67 1.04
CA ALA A 250 -12.20 -1.34 1.76
C ALA A 250 -10.91 -1.68 0.97
N ASP A 251 -10.89 -2.86 0.34
CA ASP A 251 -9.77 -3.31 -0.51
C ASP A 251 -9.52 -2.37 -1.69
N HIS A 252 -10.59 -1.94 -2.38
CA HIS A 252 -10.47 -0.96 -3.47
C HIS A 252 -9.87 0.38 -3.00
N ILE A 253 -10.14 0.81 -1.77
CA ILE A 253 -9.54 2.03 -1.21
C ILE A 253 -8.07 1.79 -0.85
N ILE A 254 -7.69 0.61 -0.36
CA ILE A 254 -6.28 0.24 -0.16
C ILE A 254 -5.52 0.22 -1.49
N ASP A 255 -6.12 -0.31 -2.55
CA ASP A 255 -5.61 -0.26 -3.91
C ASP A 255 -5.27 1.17 -4.34
N GLN A 256 -6.19 2.11 -4.15
CA GLN A 256 -5.96 3.53 -4.44
C GLN A 256 -4.79 4.12 -3.63
N ILE A 257 -4.66 3.74 -2.36
CA ILE A 257 -3.53 4.16 -1.50
C ILE A 257 -2.20 3.59 -2.02
N ILE A 258 -2.14 2.30 -2.37
CA ILE A 258 -0.92 1.67 -2.91
C ILE A 258 -0.50 2.32 -4.23
N ARG A 259 -1.47 2.62 -5.12
CA ARG A 259 -1.22 3.32 -6.39
C ARG A 259 -0.72 4.74 -6.17
N TYR A 260 -1.30 5.47 -5.22
CA TYR A 260 -0.82 6.81 -4.82
C TYR A 260 0.63 6.76 -4.32
N VAL A 261 0.94 5.82 -3.40
CA VAL A 261 2.30 5.64 -2.87
C VAL A 261 3.28 5.27 -3.97
N THR A 262 2.91 4.35 -4.87
CA THR A 262 3.73 3.93 -6.01
C THR A 262 4.06 5.10 -6.92
N LYS A 263 3.06 5.90 -7.28
CA LYS A 263 3.26 7.10 -8.09
C LYS A 263 4.16 8.13 -7.41
N GLU A 264 3.90 8.46 -6.15
CA GLU A 264 4.69 9.46 -5.41
C GLU A 264 6.12 8.99 -5.11
N ALA A 265 6.33 7.70 -4.89
CA ALA A 265 7.67 7.12 -4.72
C ALA A 265 8.52 7.26 -5.99
N LEU A 266 7.93 6.95 -7.15
CA LEU A 266 8.64 6.86 -8.42
C LEU A 266 8.73 8.20 -9.17
N THR A 267 7.66 9.01 -9.20
CA THR A 267 7.60 10.26 -10.00
C THR A 267 7.24 11.50 -9.17
N GLY A 268 7.10 11.38 -7.85
CA GLY A 268 6.86 12.51 -6.95
C GLY A 268 8.07 13.42 -6.78
N ILE A 269 7.82 14.71 -6.45
CA ILE A 269 8.86 15.73 -6.19
C ILE A 269 9.76 15.32 -5.01
N THR A 270 9.22 14.56 -4.06
CA THR A 270 9.94 13.98 -2.92
C THR A 270 10.01 12.47 -3.07
N GLY A 271 10.27 11.98 -4.28
CA GLY A 271 10.43 10.56 -4.59
C GLY A 271 11.43 9.88 -3.66
N ASN A 272 11.23 8.59 -3.46
CA ASN A 272 12.09 7.75 -2.65
C ASN A 272 11.91 6.30 -3.10
N SER A 273 12.39 6.02 -4.31
CA SER A 273 12.24 4.69 -4.91
C SER A 273 12.97 3.63 -4.10
N PHE A 274 14.10 3.97 -3.45
CA PHE A 274 14.85 3.05 -2.60
C PHE A 274 14.01 2.48 -1.45
N SER A 275 13.39 3.32 -0.61
CA SER A 275 12.59 2.83 0.51
C SER A 275 11.32 2.12 0.04
N TYR A 276 10.70 2.60 -1.05
CA TYR A 276 9.56 1.94 -1.67
C TYR A 276 9.87 0.50 -2.11
N PHE A 277 10.91 0.32 -2.94
CA PHE A 277 11.27 -1.00 -3.44
C PHE A 277 11.75 -1.92 -2.32
N LYS A 278 12.49 -1.42 -1.33
CA LYS A 278 12.88 -2.21 -0.16
C LYS A 278 11.67 -2.73 0.62
N HIS A 279 10.73 -1.86 0.98
CA HIS A 279 9.53 -2.26 1.71
C HIS A 279 8.63 -3.20 0.91
N LEU A 280 8.57 -3.00 -0.40
CA LEU A 280 7.85 -3.89 -1.30
C LEU A 280 8.54 -5.26 -1.44
N GLU A 281 9.88 -5.29 -1.48
CA GLU A 281 10.66 -6.53 -1.51
C GLU A 281 10.48 -7.33 -0.21
N ASP A 282 10.64 -6.69 0.94
CA ASP A 282 10.41 -7.30 2.25
C ASP A 282 8.99 -7.92 2.35
N HIS A 283 7.97 -7.24 1.80
CA HIS A 283 6.58 -7.73 1.81
C HIS A 283 6.34 -8.87 0.81
N ILE A 284 6.86 -8.76 -0.41
CA ILE A 284 6.73 -9.80 -1.44
C ILE A 284 7.46 -11.08 -1.01
N ASP A 285 8.65 -10.97 -0.43
CA ASP A 285 9.41 -12.13 0.08
C ASP A 285 8.67 -12.81 1.23
N LYS A 286 8.11 -12.03 2.18
CA LYS A 286 7.30 -12.54 3.30
C LYS A 286 6.12 -13.40 2.83
N HIS A 287 5.48 -13.02 1.72
CA HIS A 287 4.24 -13.62 1.23
C HIS A 287 4.37 -14.33 -0.13
N ALA A 288 5.59 -14.63 -0.58
CA ALA A 288 5.87 -15.17 -1.92
C ALA A 288 5.23 -16.54 -2.20
N THR A 289 4.94 -17.30 -1.14
CA THR A 289 4.33 -18.64 -1.18
C THR A 289 2.86 -18.65 -0.74
N GLU A 290 2.28 -17.50 -0.38
CA GLU A 290 0.88 -17.44 0.05
C GLU A 290 -0.05 -17.65 -1.15
N GLN A 291 -0.76 -18.78 -1.11
CA GLN A 291 -1.72 -19.17 -2.15
C GLN A 291 -2.99 -19.75 -1.52
N ILE A 292 -4.11 -19.56 -2.20
CA ILE A 292 -5.42 -20.11 -1.82
C ILE A 292 -5.86 -21.05 -2.93
N VAL A 293 -5.91 -22.34 -2.62
CA VAL A 293 -6.31 -23.40 -3.56
C VAL A 293 -7.83 -23.58 -3.49
N GLY A 294 -8.53 -23.16 -4.54
CA GLY A 294 -9.93 -23.55 -4.81
C GLY A 294 -10.01 -24.79 -5.70
N SER A 295 -11.22 -25.23 -6.03
CA SER A 295 -11.44 -26.42 -6.87
C SER A 295 -11.03 -26.22 -8.34
N GLN A 296 -11.27 -25.02 -8.88
CA GLN A 296 -11.01 -24.68 -10.29
C GLN A 296 -9.75 -23.84 -10.49
N HIS A 297 -9.29 -23.13 -9.45
CA HIS A 297 -8.20 -22.16 -9.55
C HIS A 297 -7.38 -22.07 -8.27
N THR A 298 -6.09 -21.79 -8.40
CA THR A 298 -5.22 -21.43 -7.28
C THR A 298 -4.88 -19.96 -7.40
N TYR A 299 -5.23 -19.18 -6.38
CA TYR A 299 -4.97 -17.74 -6.32
C TYR A 299 -3.64 -17.52 -5.59
N VAL A 300 -2.69 -16.81 -6.21
CA VAL A 300 -1.36 -16.55 -5.63
C VAL A 300 -1.26 -15.08 -5.25
N TYR A 301 -1.06 -14.75 -3.96
CA TYR A 301 -1.22 -13.38 -3.45
C TYR A 301 -0.47 -12.32 -4.26
N ILE A 302 0.81 -12.58 -4.56
CA ILE A 302 1.67 -11.61 -5.23
C ILE A 302 1.16 -11.25 -6.63
N GLU A 303 0.40 -12.11 -7.31
CA GLU A 303 -0.16 -11.82 -8.64
C GLU A 303 -1.25 -10.74 -8.60
N HIS A 304 -1.85 -10.52 -7.43
CA HIS A 304 -2.94 -9.56 -7.19
C HIS A 304 -2.47 -8.19 -6.70
N LEU A 305 -1.17 -7.98 -6.42
CA LEU A 305 -0.67 -6.68 -5.97
C LEU A 305 -0.93 -5.58 -7.03
N PRO A 306 -1.53 -4.43 -6.68
CA PRO A 306 -1.96 -3.38 -7.64
C PRO A 306 -0.82 -2.48 -8.13
N ILE A 307 0.42 -3.00 -8.13
CA ILE A 307 1.66 -2.26 -8.36
C ILE A 307 2.20 -2.34 -9.79
N TYR A 308 1.90 -3.44 -10.51
CA TYR A 308 2.75 -3.85 -11.63
C TYR A 308 2.69 -2.87 -12.80
N ASN A 309 1.48 -2.55 -13.27
CA ASN A 309 1.29 -1.59 -14.36
C ASN A 309 1.78 -0.20 -13.97
N ASP A 310 1.56 0.20 -12.71
CA ASP A 310 1.99 1.51 -12.20
C ASP A 310 3.52 1.62 -12.17
N ILE A 311 4.25 0.58 -11.75
CA ILE A 311 5.71 0.55 -11.84
C ILE A 311 6.17 0.59 -13.32
N LEU A 312 5.57 -0.21 -14.22
CA LEU A 312 5.92 -0.21 -15.65
C LEU A 312 5.66 1.16 -16.31
N ASP A 313 4.57 1.86 -15.93
CA ASP A 313 4.22 3.17 -16.47
C ASP A 313 4.98 4.34 -15.81
N GLN A 314 5.39 4.23 -14.54
CA GLN A 314 6.00 5.35 -13.80
C GLN A 314 7.54 5.28 -13.74
N SER A 315 8.15 4.10 -13.66
CA SER A 315 9.62 3.96 -13.58
C SER A 315 10.40 4.66 -14.71
N PRO A 316 10.07 4.53 -16.02
CA PRO A 316 10.81 5.23 -17.08
C PRO A 316 10.57 6.76 -17.10
N LYS A 317 9.62 7.25 -16.31
CA LYS A 317 9.33 8.68 -16.12
C LYS A 317 9.98 9.26 -14.86
N SER A 318 10.63 8.41 -14.05
CA SER A 318 11.28 8.81 -12.82
C SER A 318 12.54 9.64 -13.08
N GLN A 319 12.83 10.59 -12.19
CA GLN A 319 14.15 11.24 -12.13
C GLN A 319 15.23 10.27 -11.62
N GLU A 320 14.83 9.22 -10.89
CA GLU A 320 15.68 8.16 -10.36
C GLU A 320 15.70 6.91 -11.28
N ALA A 321 15.23 6.99 -12.53
CA ALA A 321 15.04 5.82 -13.40
C ALA A 321 16.30 4.93 -13.53
N TYR A 322 17.49 5.55 -13.61
CA TYR A 322 18.76 4.85 -13.60
C TYR A 322 19.00 4.06 -12.30
N ASP A 323 18.79 4.69 -11.15
CA ASP A 323 18.98 4.06 -9.83
C ASP A 323 17.89 3.03 -9.52
N ILE A 324 16.66 3.25 -9.98
CA ILE A 324 15.58 2.27 -9.95
C ILE A 324 16.04 0.98 -10.62
N TRP A 325 16.40 1.04 -11.90
CA TRP A 325 16.72 -0.17 -12.65
C TRP A 325 18.10 -0.74 -12.32
N GLY A 326 19.06 0.09 -11.93
CA GLY A 326 20.43 -0.31 -11.59
C GLY A 326 20.60 -0.83 -10.16
N HIS A 327 19.83 -0.31 -9.20
CA HIS A 327 20.13 -0.46 -7.77
C HIS A 327 18.93 -0.80 -6.88
N TYR A 328 17.72 -0.29 -7.17
CA TYR A 328 16.56 -0.45 -6.25
C TYR A 328 15.61 -1.57 -6.65
N PHE A 329 15.41 -1.81 -7.96
CA PHE A 329 14.55 -2.88 -8.46
C PHE A 329 15.26 -4.24 -8.27
N PRO A 330 14.71 -5.18 -7.47
CA PRO A 330 15.41 -6.41 -7.10
C PRO A 330 15.87 -7.25 -8.31
N ALA A 331 17.15 -7.64 -8.31
CA ALA A 331 17.76 -8.39 -9.41
C ALA A 331 17.05 -9.74 -9.67
N LYS A 332 16.50 -10.38 -8.62
CA LYS A 332 15.71 -11.62 -8.67
C LYS A 332 14.34 -11.46 -9.34
N TRP A 333 13.83 -10.23 -9.48
CA TRP A 333 12.55 -9.93 -10.14
C TRP A 333 12.72 -9.69 -11.63
N LYS A 334 13.91 -9.28 -12.08
CA LYS A 334 14.22 -9.12 -13.50
C LYS A 334 14.01 -10.44 -14.26
N VAL A 335 13.68 -10.36 -15.53
CA VAL A 335 13.33 -11.51 -16.36
C VAL A 335 14.58 -12.10 -17.01
N THR A 336 15.03 -13.23 -16.47
CA THR A 336 16.15 -14.05 -16.96
C THR A 336 15.76 -15.53 -16.88
N ILE A 337 16.47 -16.41 -17.60
CA ILE A 337 16.12 -17.86 -17.62
C ILE A 337 16.27 -18.50 -16.23
N SER A 338 17.24 -18.07 -15.42
CA SER A 338 17.38 -18.53 -14.02
C SER A 338 16.21 -18.01 -13.17
N ASN A 339 15.96 -16.70 -13.19
CA ASN A 339 14.93 -16.10 -12.35
C ASN A 339 13.53 -16.63 -12.68
N LEU A 340 13.23 -16.90 -13.96
CA LEU A 340 11.94 -17.49 -14.35
C LEU A 340 11.74 -18.92 -13.84
N LYS A 341 12.81 -19.69 -13.61
CA LYS A 341 12.74 -21.01 -12.96
C LYS A 341 12.56 -20.85 -11.46
N ASP A 342 13.45 -20.07 -10.85
CA ASP A 342 13.67 -20.10 -9.39
C ASP A 342 12.79 -19.10 -8.62
N HIS A 343 12.27 -18.05 -9.28
CA HIS A 343 11.56 -16.95 -8.63
C HIS A 343 10.18 -16.70 -9.27
N ILE A 344 9.13 -16.97 -8.50
CA ILE A 344 7.74 -16.74 -8.93
C ILE A 344 7.48 -15.28 -9.31
N VAL A 345 8.05 -14.32 -8.59
CA VAL A 345 7.88 -12.88 -8.86
C VAL A 345 8.37 -12.50 -10.27
N SER A 346 9.45 -13.11 -10.76
CA SER A 346 9.97 -12.89 -12.12
C SER A 346 8.96 -13.36 -13.19
N ARG A 347 8.22 -14.44 -12.92
CA ARG A 347 7.12 -14.93 -13.78
C ARG A 347 5.93 -13.97 -13.76
N VAL A 348 5.58 -13.41 -12.61
CA VAL A 348 4.53 -12.38 -12.50
C VAL A 348 4.92 -11.12 -13.28
N TRP A 349 6.16 -10.63 -13.12
CA TRP A 349 6.69 -9.50 -13.90
C TRP A 349 6.66 -9.74 -15.39
N LEU A 350 7.06 -10.93 -15.85
CA LEU A 350 6.94 -11.32 -17.24
C LEU A 350 5.47 -11.23 -17.71
N ASN A 351 4.54 -11.91 -17.04
CA ASN A 351 3.14 -11.92 -17.43
C ASN A 351 2.54 -10.50 -17.51
N ARG A 352 2.78 -9.68 -16.47
CA ARG A 352 2.30 -8.28 -16.41
C ARG A 352 2.95 -7.40 -17.48
N PHE A 353 4.24 -7.57 -17.76
CA PHE A 353 4.90 -6.92 -18.88
C PHE A 353 4.27 -7.31 -20.22
N LEU A 354 4.01 -8.60 -20.47
CA LEU A 354 3.40 -9.06 -21.72
C LEU A 354 1.97 -8.54 -21.92
N GLU A 355 1.20 -8.36 -20.84
CA GLU A 355 -0.13 -7.72 -20.86
C GLU A 355 -0.01 -6.23 -21.18
N TRP A 356 0.85 -5.51 -20.45
CA TRP A 356 1.08 -4.07 -20.58
C TRP A 356 1.66 -3.67 -21.94
N SER A 357 2.65 -4.40 -22.44
CA SER A 357 3.31 -4.09 -23.72
C SER A 357 2.44 -4.41 -24.93
N ARG A 358 1.49 -5.35 -24.82
CA ARG A 358 0.66 -5.80 -25.95
C ARG A 358 -0.09 -4.64 -26.61
N SER A 359 -0.77 -3.80 -25.83
CA SER A 359 -1.55 -2.67 -26.37
C SER A 359 -0.63 -1.62 -27.02
N ARG A 360 0.53 -1.35 -26.42
CA ARG A 360 1.57 -0.43 -26.92
C ARG A 360 2.25 -0.90 -28.22
N ILE A 361 2.39 -2.22 -28.39
CA ILE A 361 2.93 -2.84 -29.61
C ILE A 361 1.87 -2.96 -30.71
N TRP A 362 0.59 -3.10 -30.33
CA TRP A 362 -0.56 -3.15 -31.24
C TRP A 362 -0.95 -1.77 -31.79
N SER A 363 -0.83 -0.70 -31.00
CA SER A 363 -1.19 0.65 -31.44
C SER A 363 -0.33 1.15 -32.60
N GLY A 364 0.88 0.58 -32.77
CA GLY A 364 1.67 0.66 -34.02
C GLY A 364 1.99 2.08 -34.48
N GLY A 365 2.00 3.05 -33.57
CA GLY A 365 2.21 4.46 -33.87
C GLY A 365 3.59 4.71 -34.49
N LYS A 366 3.70 5.76 -35.31
CA LYS A 366 5.00 6.23 -35.84
C LYS A 366 5.88 6.93 -34.79
N GLU A 367 5.30 7.24 -33.64
CA GLU A 367 6.00 7.85 -32.51
C GLU A 367 6.72 6.77 -31.70
N TRP A 368 7.94 7.08 -31.27
CA TRP A 368 8.76 6.18 -30.46
C TRP A 368 8.22 6.09 -29.03
N ASP A 369 7.75 4.90 -28.65
CA ASP A 369 7.41 4.56 -27.27
C ASP A 369 8.69 4.32 -26.46
N LYS A 370 9.27 5.44 -25.98
CA LYS A 370 10.45 5.45 -25.12
C LYS A 370 10.22 4.67 -23.83
N ASP A 371 9.02 4.74 -23.24
CA ASP A 371 8.69 4.02 -22.00
C ASP A 371 8.85 2.51 -22.21
N LEU A 372 8.28 1.98 -23.29
CA LEU A 372 8.38 0.57 -23.65
C LEU A 372 9.82 0.16 -23.98
N ASP A 373 10.57 0.99 -24.70
CA ASP A 373 11.98 0.75 -25.03
C ASP A 373 12.84 0.63 -23.76
N GLU A 374 12.65 1.55 -22.81
CA GLU A 374 13.37 1.57 -21.54
C GLU A 374 13.01 0.38 -20.64
N VAL A 375 11.71 0.12 -20.43
CA VAL A 375 11.24 -1.01 -19.61
C VAL A 375 11.66 -2.36 -20.21
N ALA A 376 11.55 -2.54 -21.53
CA ALA A 376 11.99 -3.79 -22.19
C ALA A 376 13.51 -4.01 -22.08
N LYS A 377 14.31 -2.93 -22.13
CA LYS A 377 15.77 -2.97 -21.98
C LYS A 377 16.20 -3.28 -20.54
N GLU A 378 15.50 -2.75 -19.54
CA GLU A 378 15.92 -2.84 -18.13
C GLU A 378 15.35 -4.06 -17.37
N LEU A 379 14.12 -4.46 -17.69
CA LEU A 379 13.46 -5.63 -17.10
C LEU A 379 14.07 -6.95 -17.60
N PHE A 380 14.66 -6.96 -18.80
CA PHE A 380 15.29 -8.13 -19.44
C PHE A 380 16.81 -7.96 -19.54
N PRO A 381 17.56 -7.95 -18.42
CA PRO A 381 18.96 -7.49 -18.37
C PRO A 381 19.95 -8.36 -19.15
N SER A 382 19.59 -9.61 -19.49
CA SER A 382 20.49 -10.58 -20.13
C SER A 382 20.42 -10.61 -21.66
N VAL A 383 19.41 -9.98 -22.28
CA VAL A 383 19.15 -10.09 -23.73
C VAL A 383 19.54 -8.82 -24.48
N ASP A 384 19.87 -8.91 -25.77
CA ASP A 384 20.06 -7.71 -26.59
C ASP A 384 18.71 -6.97 -26.75
N PRO A 385 18.61 -5.67 -26.42
CA PRO A 385 17.34 -4.94 -26.45
C PRO A 385 16.69 -4.83 -27.85
N ILE A 386 17.50 -4.71 -28.90
CA ILE A 386 17.03 -4.48 -30.27
C ILE A 386 16.43 -5.77 -30.85
N ILE A 387 17.15 -6.89 -30.67
CA ILE A 387 16.70 -8.24 -31.04
C ILE A 387 15.49 -8.64 -30.18
N TRP A 388 15.51 -8.36 -28.87
CA TRP A 388 14.39 -8.67 -27.98
C TRP A 388 13.12 -7.91 -28.37
N ALA A 389 13.23 -6.60 -28.68
CA ALA A 389 12.11 -5.81 -29.16
C ALA A 389 11.53 -6.36 -30.49
N LYS A 390 12.38 -6.80 -31.42
CA LYS A 390 11.93 -7.48 -32.66
C LYS A 390 11.18 -8.77 -32.36
N ILE A 391 11.69 -9.60 -31.45
CA ILE A 391 11.04 -10.84 -31.01
C ILE A 391 9.69 -10.55 -30.36
N LEU A 392 9.60 -9.56 -29.47
CA LEU A 392 8.34 -9.13 -28.83
C LEU A 392 7.34 -8.61 -29.88
N ALA A 393 7.77 -7.76 -30.81
CA ALA A 393 6.93 -7.27 -31.90
C ALA A 393 6.42 -8.42 -32.79
N PHE A 394 7.28 -9.39 -33.10
CA PHE A 394 6.93 -10.59 -33.87
C PHE A 394 5.95 -11.51 -33.13
N VAL A 395 6.10 -11.71 -31.82
CA VAL A 395 5.17 -12.55 -31.05
C VAL A 395 3.83 -11.85 -30.90
N MET A 396 3.83 -10.57 -30.50
CA MET A 396 2.62 -9.90 -30.04
C MET A 396 1.72 -9.36 -31.15
N ARG A 397 2.25 -8.84 -32.26
CA ARG A 397 1.43 -8.10 -33.25
C ARG A 397 0.24 -8.92 -33.78
N PRO A 398 -0.89 -8.28 -34.17
CA PRO A 398 -2.02 -8.98 -34.78
C PRO A 398 -1.57 -9.83 -35.97
N TRP A 399 -2.22 -10.98 -36.17
CA TRP A 399 -1.87 -11.90 -37.26
C TRP A 399 -2.53 -11.45 -38.57
N SER A 400 -1.81 -11.64 -39.66
CA SER A 400 -2.19 -11.29 -41.05
C SER A 400 -1.85 -12.46 -41.98
N ASP A 401 -2.30 -12.38 -43.23
CA ASP A 401 -2.18 -13.46 -44.24
C ASP A 401 -0.74 -13.97 -44.48
N SER A 402 0.28 -13.13 -44.28
CA SER A 402 1.67 -13.58 -44.08
C SER A 402 2.26 -12.90 -42.86
N ARG A 403 2.87 -13.71 -41.98
CA ARG A 403 3.47 -13.22 -40.74
C ARG A 403 4.76 -12.46 -41.01
N MET A 404 5.56 -12.95 -41.97
CA MET A 404 6.83 -12.33 -42.32
C MET A 404 6.66 -11.05 -43.13
N LYS A 405 5.67 -11.00 -44.03
CA LYS A 405 5.35 -9.77 -44.77
C LYS A 405 5.01 -8.63 -43.81
N ALA A 406 4.09 -8.87 -42.86
CA ALA A 406 3.68 -7.85 -41.92
C ALA A 406 4.80 -7.37 -41.01
N ILE A 407 5.67 -8.24 -40.48
CA ILE A 407 6.76 -7.80 -39.59
C ILE A 407 7.87 -7.03 -40.33
N VAL A 408 8.06 -7.26 -41.63
CA VAL A 408 9.01 -6.53 -42.48
C VAL A 408 8.42 -5.17 -42.91
N GLU A 409 7.19 -5.15 -43.41
CA GLU A 409 6.56 -3.92 -43.93
C GLU A 409 6.08 -2.96 -42.83
N SER A 410 5.81 -3.47 -41.62
CA SER A 410 5.42 -2.59 -40.51
C SER A 410 6.60 -1.78 -39.98
N ASP A 411 6.32 -0.54 -39.60
CA ASP A 411 7.21 0.25 -38.74
C ASP A 411 7.30 -0.37 -37.34
N GLN A 412 8.42 -0.16 -36.65
CA GLN A 412 8.59 -0.49 -35.24
C GLN A 412 8.44 0.81 -34.43
N ASN A 413 8.06 0.73 -33.16
CA ASN A 413 7.89 1.91 -32.31
C ASN A 413 8.72 1.88 -31.01
N PHE A 414 9.57 0.87 -30.84
CA PHE A 414 10.47 0.67 -29.70
C PHE A 414 11.61 -0.26 -30.14
N GLY A 415 12.62 -0.52 -29.30
CA GLY A 415 13.78 -1.34 -29.67
C GLY A 415 14.84 -0.57 -30.44
N TYR A 416 14.97 0.74 -30.19
CA TYR A 416 15.89 1.62 -30.91
C TYR A 416 17.17 1.92 -30.13
N VAL A 417 17.14 1.79 -28.80
CA VAL A 417 18.27 2.10 -27.92
C VAL A 417 18.87 0.82 -27.34
N GLY A 418 20.07 0.47 -27.83
CA GLY A 418 20.90 -0.56 -27.20
C GLY A 418 21.43 -0.15 -25.82
N ARG A 419 22.08 -1.07 -25.11
CA ARG A 419 22.77 -0.71 -23.86
C ARG A 419 24.03 0.10 -24.15
N VAL A 420 24.25 1.15 -23.37
CA VAL A 420 25.51 1.91 -23.39
C VAL A 420 26.50 1.21 -22.48
N PHE A 421 27.55 0.63 -23.06
CA PHE A 421 28.66 0.06 -22.31
C PHE A 421 29.74 1.13 -22.14
N THR A 422 30.13 1.40 -20.89
CA THR A 422 31.24 2.28 -20.57
C THR A 422 32.46 1.45 -20.17
N GLY A 423 33.59 1.72 -20.82
CA GLY A 423 34.84 1.00 -20.59
C GLY A 423 36.03 1.87 -20.98
N TRP A 424 37.20 1.58 -20.40
CA TRP A 424 38.44 2.32 -20.65
C TRP A 424 39.58 1.34 -20.95
N GLY A 425 40.29 1.57 -22.06
CA GLY A 425 41.47 0.80 -22.47
C GLY A 425 41.33 0.01 -23.77
N ASP A 426 42.40 -0.65 -24.18
CA ASP A 426 42.55 -1.23 -25.53
C ASP A 426 41.72 -2.52 -25.78
N GLY A 427 41.03 -3.04 -24.76
CA GLY A 427 40.16 -4.23 -24.85
C GLY A 427 38.67 -3.96 -25.01
N VAL A 428 38.24 -2.69 -24.98
CA VAL A 428 36.82 -2.31 -24.92
C VAL A 428 36.02 -2.79 -26.13
N GLU A 429 36.60 -2.74 -27.33
CA GLU A 429 35.93 -3.22 -28.56
C GLU A 429 35.72 -4.74 -28.54
N THR A 430 36.72 -5.50 -28.10
CA THR A 430 36.62 -6.97 -27.98
C THR A 430 35.62 -7.40 -26.91
N ASP A 431 35.57 -6.70 -25.77
CA ASP A 431 34.57 -6.99 -24.73
C ASP A 431 33.15 -6.56 -25.16
N PHE A 432 33.01 -5.46 -25.90
CA PHE A 432 31.72 -5.04 -26.47
C PHE A 432 31.17 -6.08 -27.44
N VAL A 433 31.98 -6.54 -28.41
CA VAL A 433 31.57 -7.58 -29.37
C VAL A 433 31.15 -8.86 -28.64
N ARG A 434 31.97 -9.33 -27.68
CA ARG A 434 31.68 -10.53 -26.88
C ARG A 434 30.38 -10.40 -26.09
N GLN A 435 30.16 -9.27 -25.40
CA GLN A 435 28.93 -9.03 -24.65
C GLN A 435 27.70 -8.96 -25.57
N ASN A 436 27.84 -8.43 -26.79
CA ASN A 436 26.76 -8.36 -27.76
C ASN A 436 26.39 -9.76 -28.31
N GLU A 437 27.38 -10.62 -28.57
CA GLU A 437 27.18 -12.02 -28.95
C GLU A 437 26.54 -12.84 -27.82
N GLU A 438 26.99 -12.65 -26.56
CA GLU A 438 26.39 -13.24 -25.37
C GLU A 438 24.92 -12.81 -25.20
N GLN A 439 24.62 -11.51 -25.35
CA GLN A 439 23.26 -10.96 -25.25
C GLN A 439 22.33 -11.39 -26.39
N LEU A 440 22.86 -11.55 -27.62
CA LEU A 440 22.12 -12.15 -28.73
C LEU A 440 21.75 -13.60 -28.41
N LYS A 441 22.72 -14.41 -27.98
CA LYS A 441 22.51 -15.82 -27.64
C LYS A 441 21.48 -15.99 -26.52
N GLU A 442 21.53 -15.14 -25.50
CA GLU A 442 20.54 -15.14 -24.42
C GLU A 442 19.16 -14.63 -24.86
N ALA A 443 19.07 -13.68 -25.80
CA ALA A 443 17.79 -13.30 -26.42
C ALA A 443 17.13 -14.49 -27.12
N ILE A 444 17.90 -15.28 -27.87
CA ILE A 444 17.43 -16.50 -28.55
C ILE A 444 17.03 -17.58 -27.53
N ASN A 445 17.86 -17.84 -26.51
CA ASN A 445 17.55 -18.82 -25.46
C ASN A 445 16.28 -18.45 -24.70
N LEU A 446 16.11 -17.17 -24.32
CA LEU A 446 14.94 -16.69 -23.57
C LEU A 446 13.67 -16.71 -24.43
N ALA A 447 13.77 -16.36 -25.71
CA ALA A 447 12.65 -16.43 -26.65
C ALA A 447 12.14 -17.86 -26.83
N LEU A 448 13.04 -18.86 -26.94
CA LEU A 448 12.66 -20.27 -26.98
C LEU A 448 12.11 -20.78 -25.64
N PHE A 449 12.61 -20.27 -24.52
CA PHE A 449 12.12 -20.62 -23.18
C PHE A 449 10.68 -20.11 -22.93
N ILE A 450 10.40 -18.84 -23.25
CA ILE A 450 9.09 -18.23 -23.00
C ILE A 450 8.09 -18.58 -24.11
N PHE A 451 8.52 -18.54 -25.37
CA PHE A 451 7.64 -18.65 -26.54
C PHE A 451 7.93 -19.90 -27.40
N GLY A 452 8.46 -20.98 -26.82
CA GLY A 452 8.84 -22.19 -27.56
C GLY A 452 7.71 -22.86 -28.36
N GLY A 453 6.44 -22.69 -27.93
CA GLY A 453 5.27 -23.09 -28.72
C GLY A 453 5.05 -22.27 -29.99
N VAL A 454 5.41 -20.98 -29.96
CA VAL A 454 5.40 -20.08 -31.13
C VAL A 454 6.61 -20.39 -32.01
N PHE A 455 7.82 -20.44 -31.44
CA PHE A 455 9.08 -20.71 -32.15
C PHE A 455 9.38 -22.22 -32.30
N SER A 456 8.35 -22.99 -32.67
CA SER A 456 8.54 -24.40 -33.03
C SER A 456 9.33 -24.53 -34.34
N VAL A 457 10.11 -25.60 -34.50
CA VAL A 457 10.88 -25.85 -35.75
C VAL A 457 9.97 -25.80 -36.99
N THR A 458 8.75 -26.32 -36.93
CA THR A 458 7.78 -26.28 -38.04
C THR A 458 7.40 -24.84 -38.41
N ASN A 459 7.11 -24.00 -37.42
CA ASN A 459 6.74 -22.60 -37.66
C ASN A 459 7.94 -21.80 -38.19
N LEU A 460 9.14 -22.03 -37.63
CA LEU A 460 10.38 -21.40 -38.10
C LEU A 460 10.72 -21.77 -39.54
N ASP A 461 10.51 -23.03 -39.93
CA ASP A 461 10.69 -23.51 -41.32
C ASP A 461 9.67 -22.86 -42.27
N GLN A 462 8.40 -22.74 -41.86
CA GLN A 462 7.37 -22.01 -42.62
C GLN A 462 7.74 -20.52 -42.80
N TRP A 463 8.08 -19.83 -41.72
CA TRP A 463 8.42 -18.41 -41.76
C TRP A 463 9.71 -18.14 -42.54
N GLN A 464 10.69 -19.05 -42.48
CA GLN A 464 11.87 -18.96 -43.33
C GLN A 464 11.50 -19.10 -44.82
N ALA A 465 10.52 -19.95 -45.18
CA ALA A 465 10.01 -20.05 -46.55
C ALA A 465 9.21 -18.81 -46.97
N GLU A 466 8.33 -18.27 -46.11
CA GLU A 466 7.63 -17.00 -46.36
C GLU A 466 8.62 -15.87 -46.62
N LEU A 467 9.63 -15.70 -45.76
CA LEU A 467 10.63 -14.64 -45.85
C LEU A 467 11.50 -14.74 -47.10
N ASN A 468 11.79 -15.95 -47.58
CA ASN A 468 12.54 -16.18 -48.82
C ASN A 468 11.70 -15.88 -50.09
N ASN A 469 10.37 -15.88 -49.98
CA ASN A 469 9.47 -15.54 -51.09
C ASN A 469 9.17 -14.04 -51.19
N LEU A 470 9.58 -13.22 -50.21
CA LEU A 470 9.43 -11.77 -50.26
C LEU A 470 10.53 -11.14 -51.11
N THR A 471 10.15 -10.20 -51.97
CA THR A 471 11.05 -9.47 -52.86
C THR A 471 10.91 -7.96 -52.68
N TYR A 472 11.99 -7.32 -52.22
CA TYR A 472 12.07 -5.87 -52.01
C TYR A 472 13.28 -5.29 -52.78
N PRO A 473 13.29 -3.98 -53.10
CA PRO A 473 14.46 -3.33 -53.70
C PRO A 473 15.68 -3.46 -52.77
N LYS A 474 16.87 -3.73 -53.33
CA LYS A 474 18.07 -4.06 -52.52
C LYS A 474 18.42 -3.01 -51.46
N ASP A 475 18.21 -1.73 -51.79
CA ASP A 475 18.57 -0.60 -50.95
C ASP A 475 17.39 -0.09 -50.08
N SER A 476 16.26 -0.82 -50.04
CA SER A 476 15.12 -0.46 -49.21
C SER A 476 15.25 -0.93 -47.77
N ASP A 477 14.58 -0.24 -46.84
CA ASP A 477 14.58 -0.63 -45.42
C ASP A 477 13.92 -2.00 -45.20
N GLU A 478 12.92 -2.36 -46.02
CA GLU A 478 12.29 -3.69 -46.01
C GLU A 478 13.29 -4.80 -46.36
N ASN A 479 14.20 -4.57 -47.32
CA ASN A 479 15.24 -5.54 -47.65
C ASN A 479 16.26 -5.70 -46.50
N ARG A 480 16.66 -4.59 -45.84
CA ARG A 480 17.48 -4.63 -44.62
C ARG A 480 16.79 -5.36 -43.46
N LYS A 481 15.49 -5.10 -43.22
CA LYS A 481 14.67 -5.82 -42.24
C LYS A 481 14.58 -7.31 -42.59
N THR A 482 14.45 -7.66 -43.87
CA THR A 482 14.37 -9.04 -44.38
C THR A 482 15.62 -9.84 -44.08
N GLU A 483 16.81 -9.33 -44.42
CA GLU A 483 18.07 -10.04 -44.14
C GLU A 483 18.30 -10.21 -42.63
N HIS A 484 18.01 -9.19 -41.83
CA HIS A 484 18.11 -9.27 -40.38
C HIS A 484 17.14 -10.32 -39.78
N TRP A 485 15.93 -10.46 -40.32
CA TRP A 485 15.01 -11.53 -39.92
C TRP A 485 15.47 -12.93 -40.35
N LYS A 486 16.18 -13.07 -41.48
CA LYS A 486 16.79 -14.35 -41.88
C LYS A 486 17.84 -14.84 -40.89
N GLU A 487 18.59 -13.91 -40.29
CA GLU A 487 19.57 -14.19 -39.24
C GLU A 487 18.88 -14.65 -37.94
N ILE A 488 17.92 -13.86 -37.43
CA ILE A 488 17.17 -14.21 -36.19
C ILE A 488 16.47 -15.57 -36.33
N LEU A 489 15.74 -15.82 -37.44
CA LEU A 489 15.04 -17.08 -37.66
C LEU A 489 16.01 -18.26 -37.77
N ARG A 490 17.19 -18.08 -38.36
CA ARG A 490 18.22 -19.13 -38.42
C ARG A 490 18.73 -19.47 -37.02
N ALA A 491 19.08 -18.47 -36.22
CA ALA A 491 19.55 -18.67 -34.84
C ALA A 491 18.50 -19.36 -33.96
N LEU A 492 17.23 -18.94 -34.03
CA LEU A 492 16.10 -19.62 -33.37
C LEU A 492 15.99 -21.08 -33.81
N ARG A 493 16.08 -21.35 -35.12
CA ARG A 493 15.93 -22.69 -35.70
C ARG A 493 17.05 -23.64 -35.27
N GLU A 494 18.29 -23.18 -35.33
CA GLU A 494 19.48 -23.96 -34.94
C GLU A 494 19.44 -24.29 -33.44
N ARG A 495 19.11 -23.30 -32.59
CA ARG A 495 19.02 -23.53 -31.13
C ARG A 495 17.81 -24.41 -30.75
N SER A 496 16.66 -24.23 -31.41
CA SER A 496 15.46 -25.06 -31.22
C SER A 496 15.70 -26.53 -31.59
N LYS A 497 16.47 -26.80 -32.65
CA LYS A 497 16.93 -28.16 -32.99
C LYS A 497 17.87 -28.73 -31.93
N ALA A 498 18.90 -27.96 -31.54
CA ALA A 498 19.86 -28.40 -30.51
C ALA A 498 19.17 -28.76 -29.18
N GLN A 499 18.19 -27.95 -28.73
CA GLN A 499 17.41 -28.26 -27.51
C GLN A 499 16.59 -29.56 -27.63
N LYS A 500 16.05 -29.88 -28.81
CA LYS A 500 15.35 -31.16 -29.04
C LYS A 500 16.32 -32.34 -29.00
N ASP A 501 17.50 -32.19 -29.61
CA ASP A 501 18.54 -33.23 -29.62
C ASP A 501 19.13 -33.46 -28.21
N GLU A 502 19.31 -32.39 -27.44
CA GLU A 502 19.69 -32.43 -26.01
C GLU A 502 18.62 -33.18 -25.19
N ALA A 503 17.33 -32.83 -25.33
CA ALA A 503 16.24 -33.49 -24.61
C ALA A 503 16.07 -34.97 -24.97
N GLN A 504 16.21 -35.32 -26.25
CA GLN A 504 16.13 -36.71 -26.72
C GLN A 504 17.26 -37.56 -26.14
N LYS A 505 18.51 -37.07 -26.16
CA LYS A 505 19.66 -37.77 -25.56
C LYS A 505 19.48 -38.01 -24.06
N THR A 506 18.95 -37.03 -23.32
CA THR A 506 18.67 -37.18 -21.87
C THR A 506 17.62 -38.26 -21.64
N LYS A 507 16.57 -38.31 -22.47
CA LYS A 507 15.52 -39.33 -22.37
C LYS A 507 16.05 -40.73 -22.68
N ASP A 508 16.81 -40.88 -23.77
CA ASP A 508 17.41 -42.16 -24.18
C ASP A 508 18.44 -42.67 -23.15
N GLY A 509 19.16 -41.75 -22.50
CA GLY A 509 20.05 -42.04 -21.37
C GLY A 509 19.30 -42.64 -20.17
N ASN A 510 18.28 -41.94 -19.66
CA ASN A 510 17.50 -42.39 -18.51
C ASN A 510 16.75 -43.71 -18.79
N GLU A 511 16.23 -43.91 -20.01
CA GLU A 511 15.64 -45.20 -20.40
C GLU A 511 16.66 -46.34 -20.46
N SER A 512 17.94 -46.04 -20.69
CA SER A 512 19.02 -47.04 -20.71
C SER A 512 19.54 -47.40 -19.31
N GLU A 513 19.47 -46.47 -18.35
CA GLU A 513 19.81 -46.71 -16.94
C GLU A 513 18.70 -47.50 -16.24
N ASN A 514 17.43 -47.11 -16.39
CA ASN A 514 16.30 -47.88 -15.84
C ASN A 514 16.28 -49.34 -16.37
N LYS A 515 16.63 -49.56 -17.65
CA LYS A 515 16.76 -50.91 -18.25
C LYS A 515 18.01 -51.70 -17.81
N LYS A 516 18.94 -51.08 -17.07
CA LYS A 516 20.02 -51.77 -16.35
C LYS A 516 19.59 -52.11 -14.94
N GLU A 517 18.96 -51.17 -14.22
CA GLU A 517 18.44 -51.42 -12.87
C GLU A 517 17.37 -52.53 -12.86
N GLU A 518 16.46 -52.56 -13.85
CA GLU A 518 15.51 -53.67 -14.06
C GLU A 518 16.15 -55.02 -14.44
N LYS A 519 17.48 -55.08 -14.66
CA LYS A 519 18.22 -56.33 -14.93
C LYS A 519 19.16 -56.73 -13.81
N GLU A 520 19.33 -55.88 -12.80
CA GLU A 520 20.13 -56.15 -11.60
C GLU A 520 19.23 -56.48 -10.38
N LEU A 521 17.90 -56.38 -10.56
CA LEU A 521 16.82 -56.91 -9.71
C LEU A 521 16.29 -58.25 -10.24
#